data_AF-A0AAN0M5L9-F1
#
_entry.id   AF-A0AAN0M5L9-F1
#
_cell.length_a   1.000
_cell.length_b   1.000
_cell.length_c   1.000
_cell.angle_alpha   90.00
_cell.angle_beta   90.00
_cell.angle_gamma   90.00
#
_symmetry.space_group_name_H-M   'P 1'
#
loop_
_entity.id
_entity.type
_entity.pdbx_description
1 polymer ?
#
loop_
_entity_poly.entity_id
_entity_poly.type
_entity_poly.pdbx_seq_one_letter_code
_entity_poly.pdbx_strand_id
1 'polypeptide(L)'
;MLKTCAAGSAGLAPFVQQALDEYLTSFSKPEAIHSACEDYRAAATIDIAHDDADPSKLQMPLMALWGKDGAIEAHFDCLALWQERAEDVQGWALPGGHYLAEQHPDKVLEAWMPFFAEALA
;
A
#
# COMPACT_ATOMS: atom_id res chain seq x y z
N MET A 1 18.27 8.14 -8.45
CA MET A 1 17.20 7.15 -8.19
C MET A 1 17.47 6.31 -6.97
N LEU A 2 18.49 5.43 -6.94
CA LEU A 2 18.73 4.51 -5.82
C LEU A 2 18.79 5.16 -4.42
N LYS A 3 19.38 6.35 -4.29
CA LYS A 3 19.43 7.10 -3.01
C LYS A 3 18.06 7.52 -2.48
N THR A 4 17.08 7.74 -3.35
CA THR A 4 15.71 8.13 -2.97
C THR A 4 14.86 6.88 -2.73
N CYS A 5 15.01 5.83 -3.55
CA CYS A 5 14.32 4.54 -3.37
C CYS A 5 14.74 3.83 -2.07
N ALA A 6 15.99 4.03 -1.63
CA ALA A 6 16.52 3.46 -0.40
C ALA A 6 16.22 4.28 0.88
N ALA A 7 15.48 5.39 0.78
CA ALA A 7 15.29 6.33 1.91
C ALA A 7 14.22 5.89 2.92
N GLY A 8 13.40 4.89 2.58
CA GLY A 8 12.43 4.30 3.52
C GLY A 8 13.09 3.43 4.58
N SER A 9 12.37 3.15 5.68
CA SER A 9 12.89 2.38 6.83
C SER A 9 13.43 0.98 6.47
N ALA A 10 12.98 0.41 5.35
CA ALA A 10 13.42 -0.90 4.87
C ALA A 10 14.62 -0.86 3.90
N GLY A 11 15.00 0.31 3.38
CA GLY A 11 16.03 0.43 2.34
C GLY A 11 15.73 -0.42 1.10
N LEU A 12 16.77 -0.94 0.46
CA LEU A 12 16.65 -1.84 -0.71
C LEU A 12 16.72 -3.32 -0.35
N ALA A 13 16.93 -3.65 0.93
CA ALA A 13 17.07 -5.03 1.40
C ALA A 13 15.88 -5.96 1.09
N PRO A 14 14.63 -5.49 1.04
CA PRO A 14 13.48 -6.33 0.68
C PRO A 14 13.55 -6.87 -0.75
N PHE A 15 14.22 -6.15 -1.65
CA PHE A 15 14.17 -6.43 -3.07
C PHE A 15 15.17 -7.49 -3.49
N VAL A 16 14.66 -8.57 -4.08
CA VAL A 16 15.50 -9.44 -4.90
C VAL A 16 15.98 -8.65 -6.13
N GLN A 17 17.21 -8.90 -6.55
CA GLN A 17 17.87 -8.09 -7.58
C GLN A 17 17.04 -8.00 -8.87
N GLN A 18 16.41 -9.10 -9.29
CA GLN A 18 15.57 -9.13 -10.48
C GLN A 18 14.38 -8.18 -10.40
N ALA A 19 13.71 -8.10 -9.24
CA ALA A 19 12.60 -7.18 -9.04
C ALA A 19 13.08 -5.73 -9.03
N LEU A 20 14.20 -5.45 -8.35
CA LEU A 20 14.80 -4.13 -8.31
C LEU A 20 15.21 -3.64 -9.71
N ASP A 21 15.83 -4.50 -10.51
CA ASP A 21 16.24 -4.17 -11.89
C ASP A 21 15.04 -3.85 -12.77
N GLU A 22 13.92 -4.56 -12.60
CA GLU A 22 12.68 -4.28 -13.33
C GLU A 22 12.10 -2.92 -12.90
N TYR A 23 12.01 -2.64 -11.60
CA TYR A 23 11.55 -1.33 -11.10
C TYR A 23 12.40 -0.19 -11.64
N LEU A 24 13.73 -0.34 -11.60
CA LEU A 24 14.67 0.67 -12.11
C LEU A 24 14.54 0.85 -13.62
N THR A 25 14.42 -0.23 -14.38
CA THR A 25 14.26 -0.18 -15.84
C THR A 25 12.96 0.53 -16.20
N SER A 26 11.85 0.11 -15.60
CA SER A 26 10.53 0.66 -15.88
C SER A 26 10.41 2.13 -15.45
N PHE A 27 10.93 2.49 -14.28
CA PHE A 27 10.86 3.85 -13.75
C PHE A 27 11.95 4.80 -14.29
N SER A 28 12.91 4.30 -15.08
CA SER A 28 13.89 5.16 -15.75
C SER A 28 13.36 5.90 -16.97
N LYS A 29 12.18 5.51 -17.47
CA LYS A 29 11.52 6.13 -18.63
C LYS A 29 10.97 7.52 -18.24
N PRO A 30 11.29 8.59 -18.99
CA PRO A 30 10.77 9.93 -18.69
C PRO A 30 9.24 10.00 -18.60
N GLU A 31 8.54 9.21 -19.42
CA GLU A 31 7.09 9.13 -19.42
C GLU A 31 6.57 8.49 -18.13
N ALA A 32 7.24 7.45 -17.62
CA ALA A 32 6.87 6.82 -16.35
C ALA A 32 7.05 7.79 -15.17
N ILE A 33 8.14 8.57 -15.17
CA ILE A 33 8.38 9.60 -14.16
C ILE A 33 7.31 10.70 -14.24
N HIS A 34 6.98 11.17 -15.45
CA HIS A 34 5.94 12.17 -15.65
C HIS A 34 4.59 11.66 -15.14
N SER A 35 4.19 10.45 -15.54
CA SER A 35 2.94 9.84 -15.11
C SER A 35 2.87 9.66 -13.60
N ALA A 36 3.95 9.23 -12.94
CA ALA A 36 3.98 9.14 -11.48
C ALA A 36 3.86 10.52 -10.81
N CYS A 37 4.45 11.57 -11.38
CA CYS A 37 4.21 12.92 -10.87
C CYS A 37 2.76 13.37 -11.08
N GLU A 38 2.13 13.03 -12.21
CA GLU A 38 0.72 13.34 -12.46
C GLU A 38 -0.22 12.58 -11.51
N ASP A 39 0.10 11.33 -11.17
CA ASP A 39 -0.61 10.55 -10.14
C ASP A 39 -0.62 11.28 -8.79
N TYR A 40 0.56 11.70 -8.31
CA TYR A 40 0.65 12.49 -7.07
C TYR A 40 -0.04 13.86 -7.17
N ARG A 41 -0.06 14.50 -8.34
CA ARG A 41 -0.82 15.75 -8.55
C ARG A 41 -2.33 15.47 -8.47
N ALA A 42 -2.80 14.39 -9.06
CA ALA A 42 -4.21 13.98 -9.02
C ALA A 42 -4.65 13.67 -7.58
N ALA A 43 -3.84 12.90 -6.85
CA ALA A 43 -4.08 12.55 -5.44
C ALA A 43 -4.17 13.78 -4.52
N ALA A 44 -3.41 14.84 -4.83
CA ALA A 44 -3.45 16.10 -4.11
C ALA A 44 -4.51 17.10 -4.63
N THR A 45 -5.28 16.74 -5.66
CA THR A 45 -6.25 17.63 -6.31
C THR A 45 -7.57 16.94 -6.65
N ILE A 46 -7.69 16.40 -7.87
CA ILE A 46 -8.96 15.92 -8.42
C ILE A 46 -9.51 14.70 -7.66
N ASP A 47 -8.65 13.84 -7.11
CA ASP A 47 -9.10 12.66 -6.37
C ASP A 47 -9.81 13.04 -5.08
N ILE A 48 -9.37 14.11 -4.40
CA ILE A 48 -10.06 14.66 -3.23
C ILE A 48 -11.48 15.11 -3.60
N ALA A 49 -11.64 15.77 -4.76
CA ALA A 49 -12.96 16.20 -5.23
C ALA A 49 -13.88 15.01 -5.57
N HIS A 50 -13.32 13.91 -6.07
CA HIS A 50 -14.07 12.68 -6.30
C HIS A 50 -14.45 12.00 -4.97
N ASP A 51 -13.52 11.91 -4.03
CA ASP A 51 -13.70 11.33 -2.70
C ASP A 51 -14.71 12.08 -1.83
N ASP A 52 -14.80 13.41 -1.99
CA ASP A 52 -15.80 14.25 -1.33
C ASP A 52 -17.19 14.13 -1.99
N ALA A 53 -17.23 13.86 -3.29
CA ALA A 53 -18.48 13.72 -4.05
C ALA A 53 -19.18 12.37 -3.81
N ASP A 54 -18.43 11.33 -3.39
CA ASP A 54 -18.96 10.03 -3.00
C ASP A 54 -18.52 9.63 -1.59
N PRO A 55 -19.26 10.08 -0.55
CA PRO A 55 -18.94 9.74 0.83
C PRO A 55 -19.48 8.35 1.24
N SER A 56 -19.97 7.55 0.29
CA SER A 56 -20.54 6.25 0.61
C SER A 56 -19.48 5.28 1.15
N LYS A 57 -19.87 4.45 2.12
CA LYS A 57 -18.99 3.42 2.67
C LYS A 57 -18.97 2.19 1.80
N LEU A 58 -17.80 1.57 1.67
CA LEU A 58 -17.63 0.24 1.11
C LEU A 58 -18.44 -0.77 1.93
N GLN A 59 -19.32 -1.52 1.24
CA GLN A 59 -20.24 -2.47 1.87
C GLN A 59 -19.67 -3.89 1.96
N MET A 60 -18.65 -4.20 1.16
CA MET A 60 -17.94 -5.48 1.22
C MET A 60 -16.91 -5.47 2.38
N PRO A 61 -16.55 -6.66 2.92
CA PRO A 61 -15.45 -6.76 3.88
C PRO A 61 -14.14 -6.18 3.34
N LEU A 62 -13.40 -5.48 4.19
CA LEU A 62 -12.10 -4.90 3.88
C LEU A 62 -11.05 -5.40 4.87
N MET A 63 -9.92 -5.90 4.35
CA MET A 63 -8.74 -6.25 5.15
C MET A 63 -7.59 -5.29 4.85
N ALA A 64 -7.13 -4.56 5.87
CA ALA A 64 -5.97 -3.67 5.78
C ALA A 64 -4.73 -4.30 6.45
N LEU A 65 -3.65 -4.49 5.71
CA LEU A 65 -2.35 -4.91 6.25
C LEU A 65 -1.35 -3.78 6.06
N TRP A 66 -0.58 -3.45 7.09
CA TRP A 66 0.46 -2.42 7.03
C TRP A 66 1.73 -2.85 7.78
N GLY A 67 2.84 -2.14 7.59
CA GLY A 67 4.11 -2.45 8.25
C GLY A 67 4.21 -1.83 9.64
N LYS A 68 4.56 -2.64 10.64
CA LYS A 68 4.75 -2.23 12.05
C LYS A 68 5.89 -1.23 12.24
N ASP A 69 6.89 -1.24 11.37
CA ASP A 69 8.02 -0.31 11.38
C ASP A 69 7.85 0.79 10.30
N GLY A 70 6.61 0.97 9.81
CA GLY A 70 6.24 1.88 8.74
C GLY A 70 5.55 3.16 9.21
N ALA A 71 5.40 4.10 8.27
CA ALA A 71 4.76 5.40 8.53
C ALA A 71 3.30 5.27 8.98
N ILE A 72 2.59 4.25 8.51
CA ILE A 72 1.18 4.02 8.90
C ILE A 72 1.07 3.74 10.40
N GLU A 73 1.83 2.76 10.92
CA GLU A 73 1.86 2.45 12.35
C GLU A 73 2.33 3.65 13.19
N ALA A 74 3.30 4.42 12.69
CA ALA A 74 3.90 5.51 13.45
C ALA A 74 3.01 6.76 13.59
N HIS A 75 2.09 6.99 12.65
CA HIS A 75 1.40 8.28 12.52
C HIS A 75 -0.12 8.20 12.49
N PHE A 76 -0.70 7.02 12.29
CA PHE A 76 -2.13 6.87 12.06
C PHE A 76 -2.72 5.69 12.83
N ASP A 77 -3.98 5.81 13.22
CA ASP A 77 -4.81 4.66 13.52
C ASP A 77 -5.40 4.13 12.21
N CYS A 78 -4.74 3.14 11.62
CA CYS A 78 -5.09 2.64 10.30
C CYS A 78 -6.52 2.11 10.24
N LEU A 79 -6.95 1.35 11.26
CA LEU A 79 -8.28 0.76 11.26
C LEU A 79 -9.36 1.81 11.49
N ALA A 80 -9.14 2.78 12.39
CA ALA A 80 -10.10 3.86 12.60
C ALA A 80 -10.35 4.66 11.32
N LEU A 81 -9.30 4.99 10.56
CA LEU A 81 -9.43 5.71 9.29
C LEU A 81 -10.18 4.88 8.23
N TRP A 82 -9.91 3.58 8.13
CA TRP A 82 -10.66 2.72 7.21
C TRP A 82 -12.13 2.55 7.62
N GLN A 83 -12.43 2.54 8.93
CA GLN A 83 -13.81 2.47 9.44
C GLN A 83 -14.65 3.71 9.09
N GLU A 84 -14.02 4.84 8.75
CA GLU A 84 -14.71 6.01 8.20
C GLU A 84 -15.20 5.77 6.77
N ARG A 85 -14.58 4.83 6.02
CA ARG A 85 -14.82 4.60 4.58
C ARG A 85 -15.36 3.20 4.24
N ALA A 86 -15.44 2.28 5.20
CA ALA A 86 -15.94 0.91 5.01
C ALA A 86 -16.75 0.45 6.24
N GLU A 87 -17.73 -0.44 6.01
CA GLU A 87 -18.61 -0.94 7.09
C GLU A 87 -18.01 -2.12 7.87
N ASP A 88 -17.30 -3.01 7.18
CA ASP A 88 -16.67 -4.19 7.78
C ASP A 88 -15.16 -4.14 7.54
N VAL A 89 -14.43 -3.77 8.59
CA VAL A 89 -12.98 -3.54 8.54
C VAL A 89 -12.29 -4.44 9.54
N GLN A 90 -11.33 -5.22 9.03
CA GLN A 90 -10.38 -5.98 9.82
C GLN A 90 -8.96 -5.72 9.31
N GLY A 91 -7.95 -6.05 10.11
CA GLY A 91 -6.57 -5.81 9.72
C GLY A 91 -5.62 -5.73 10.89
N TRP A 92 -4.33 -5.76 10.60
CA TRP A 92 -3.28 -5.63 11.60
C TRP A 92 -1.94 -5.29 10.95
N ALA A 93 -1.02 -4.77 11.77
CA ALA A 93 0.36 -4.57 11.36
C ALA A 93 1.10 -5.91 11.23
N LEU A 94 1.82 -6.10 10.13
CA LEU A 94 2.82 -7.15 9.95
C LEU A 94 4.21 -6.64 10.36
N PRO A 95 5.15 -7.51 10.75
CA PRO A 95 6.54 -7.10 10.99
C PRO A 95 7.12 -6.36 9.77
N GLY A 96 8.08 -5.46 10.00
CA GLY A 96 8.77 -4.78 8.91
C GLY A 96 8.11 -3.48 8.44
N GLY A 97 8.60 -2.98 7.31
CA GLY A 97 8.24 -1.68 6.74
C GLY A 97 7.18 -1.74 5.65
N HIS A 98 7.28 -0.86 4.66
CA HIS A 98 6.23 -0.65 3.65
C HIS A 98 6.04 -1.82 2.67
N TYR A 99 7.11 -2.51 2.27
CA TYR A 99 7.08 -3.52 1.19
C TYR A 99 6.72 -4.92 1.72
N LEU A 100 5.50 -5.07 2.25
CA LEU A 100 5.07 -6.30 2.94
C LEU A 100 5.20 -7.57 2.09
N ALA A 101 4.81 -7.52 0.81
CA ALA A 101 4.88 -8.67 -0.09
C ALA A 101 6.32 -9.09 -0.39
N GLU A 102 7.27 -8.18 -0.30
CA GLU A 102 8.70 -8.46 -0.51
C GLU A 102 9.37 -8.94 0.79
N GLN A 103 8.97 -8.38 1.94
CA GLN A 103 9.57 -8.69 3.24
C GLN A 103 9.00 -9.95 3.87
N HIS A 104 7.69 -10.13 3.77
CA HIS A 104 6.94 -11.19 4.44
C HIS A 104 5.83 -11.76 3.54
N PRO A 105 6.15 -12.25 2.33
CA PRO A 105 5.15 -12.80 1.40
C PRO A 105 4.29 -13.90 2.04
N ASP A 106 4.90 -14.79 2.83
CA ASP A 106 4.17 -15.88 3.50
C ASP A 106 3.11 -15.35 4.48
N LYS A 107 3.41 -14.27 5.20
CA LYS A 107 2.47 -13.66 6.16
C LYS A 107 1.33 -12.93 5.47
N VAL A 108 1.63 -12.29 4.34
CA VAL A 108 0.59 -11.68 3.50
C VAL A 108 -0.36 -12.76 2.98
N LEU A 109 0.17 -13.88 2.48
CA LEU A 109 -0.63 -15.01 2.01
C LEU A 109 -1.42 -15.67 3.15
N GLU A 110 -0.83 -15.86 4.33
CA GLU A 110 -1.49 -16.41 5.51
C GLU A 110 -2.72 -15.58 5.92
N ALA A 111 -2.64 -14.25 5.80
CA ALA A 111 -3.73 -13.34 6.10
C ALA A 111 -4.80 -13.33 4.99
N TRP A 112 -4.38 -13.19 3.73
CA TRP A 112 -5.29 -12.97 2.61
C TRP A 112 -5.98 -14.23 2.10
N MET A 113 -5.32 -15.39 2.14
CA MET A 113 -5.92 -16.63 1.60
C MET A 113 -7.23 -17.02 2.31
N PRO A 114 -7.32 -17.03 3.65
CA PRO A 114 -8.59 -17.28 4.34
C PRO A 114 -9.62 -16.17 4.08
N PHE A 115 -9.20 -14.91 4.13
CA PHE A 115 -10.08 -13.76 3.90
C PHE A 115 -10.79 -13.83 2.55
N PHE A 116 -10.06 -14.13 1.48
CA PHE A 116 -10.65 -14.28 0.16
C PHE A 116 -11.45 -15.58 -0.02
N ALA A 117 -11.09 -16.66 0.71
CA ALA A 117 -11.86 -17.90 0.68
C ALA A 117 -13.26 -17.72 1.29
N GLU A 118 -13.36 -16.95 2.38
CA GLU A 118 -14.65 -16.61 3.01
C GLU A 118 -15.51 -15.71 2.13
N ALA A 119 -14.90 -14.75 1.41
CA ALA A 119 -15.62 -13.86 0.51
C ALA A 119 -16.18 -14.56 -0.75
N LEU A 120 -15.68 -15.75 -1.08
CA LEU A 120 -16.13 -16.56 -2.23
C LEU A 120 -17.15 -17.65 -1.85
N ALA A 121 -17.42 -17.83 -0.56
CA ALA A 121 -18.34 -18.84 -0.02
C ALA A 121 -19.76 -18.28 0.13
#